data_AF-A0A2M8BW59-F1
#
_entry.id   AF-A0A2M8BW59-F1
#
_cell.length_a   1.000
_cell.length_b   1.000
_cell.length_c   1.000
_cell.angle_alpha   90.00
_cell.angle_beta   90.00
_cell.angle_gamma   90.00
#
_symmetry.space_group_name_H-M   'P 1'
#
loop_
_entity.id
_entity.type
_entity.pdbx_description
1 polymer ?
#
loop_
_entity_poly.entity_id
_entity_poly.type
_entity_poly.pdbx_seq_one_letter_code
_entity_poly.pdbx_strand_id
1 'polypeptide(L)'
;MVIAMKPDFPLALPPLRLLFTPESEAFWRSLPSVPGIYIFEDKNKKPLYIGKSINLKTRFKQHYESFTGGSTKALKFIPQTKFVYFKPVRNDIEAVITEANYIKSYQPRYNTIVKDNRSNLYIIFTNHPYTKIRIVHATDIVNLNLDDIKKQVYGPFTSGAVSQGLYKQIRNIFGFCLSPFNNHQKACFNYHLGHCPGACNDEISLEKYHRHLGRIKKFLSGQFVILDKSLHQEIKTAIKKMEFEKALLVKVQIEGLHHCLSTRNSSLLLKLSDATDALQFQMVKRLRHPKLRKPPIRIECYDLAHLQGENYVGSMAVFIKGSPSTSDYRHFHVRLPDRSDPFAMRQIVARRLKHKEWGTPDLIILDGGVPQLSIVSPIISENIPIIALAKKRETIYYFDENHKTISISLPLEDPVLNLFRNIRDEAHRFANSFHRTQRRNKLIS
;
A
#
# COMPACT_ATOMS: atom_id res chain seq x y z
N MET A 1 0.80 43.70 8.55
CA MET A 1 0.78 43.01 9.86
C MET A 1 1.08 41.53 9.61
N VAL A 2 2.36 41.17 9.70
CA VAL A 2 2.86 39.82 9.35
C VAL A 2 2.65 38.95 10.58
N ILE A 3 1.62 38.10 10.56
CA ILE A 3 1.48 37.04 11.57
C ILE A 3 2.57 36.02 11.26
N ALA A 4 3.68 36.14 11.98
CA ALA A 4 4.70 35.11 12.07
C ALA A 4 4.10 33.90 12.78
N MET A 5 3.41 33.02 12.04
CA MET A 5 3.17 31.66 12.49
C MET A 5 4.51 30.94 12.44
N LYS A 6 5.24 30.91 13.56
CA LYS A 6 6.24 29.88 13.80
C LYS A 6 5.52 28.54 13.66
N PRO A 7 5.93 27.64 12.75
CA PRO A 7 5.50 26.27 12.87
C PRO A 7 6.31 25.68 14.01
N ASP A 8 5.75 25.68 15.21
CA ASP A 8 6.23 24.83 16.30
C ASP A 8 5.98 23.37 15.87
N PHE A 9 6.90 22.87 15.03
CA PHE A 9 7.02 21.46 14.74
C PHE A 9 7.43 20.78 16.05
N PRO A 10 6.59 19.91 16.66
CA PRO A 10 7.06 19.13 17.79
C PRO A 10 8.31 18.37 17.34
N LEU A 11 9.43 18.59 18.02
CA LEU A 11 10.66 17.83 17.78
C LEU A 11 10.27 16.36 17.86
N ALA A 12 10.44 15.64 16.76
CA ALA A 12 10.43 14.19 16.82
C ALA A 12 11.45 13.80 17.88
N LEU A 13 11.03 12.99 18.86
CA LEU A 13 11.91 12.46 19.90
C LEU A 13 13.22 11.98 19.26
N PRO A 14 14.38 12.28 19.86
CA PRO A 14 15.65 11.89 19.28
C PRO A 14 15.68 10.37 19.09
N PRO A 15 16.39 9.87 18.07
CA PRO A 15 16.56 8.45 17.91
C PRO A 15 17.19 7.85 19.16
N LEU A 16 16.64 6.74 19.64
CA LEU A 16 17.08 6.09 20.85
C LEU A 16 17.52 4.66 20.54
N ARG A 17 18.61 4.24 21.19
CA ARG A 17 19.08 2.86 21.18
C ARG A 17 19.00 2.31 22.60
N LEU A 18 18.35 1.16 22.74
CA LEU A 18 18.17 0.48 24.01
C LEU A 18 18.71 -0.95 23.93
N LEU A 19 19.14 -1.48 25.08
CA LEU A 19 19.37 -2.92 25.22
C LEU A 19 18.03 -3.64 25.04
N PHE A 20 18.02 -4.71 24.25
CA PHE A 20 16.81 -5.51 24.04
C PHE A 20 16.64 -6.50 25.20
N THR A 21 15.76 -6.15 26.16
CA THR A 21 15.45 -6.97 27.34
C THR A 21 13.94 -7.20 27.42
N PRO A 22 13.37 -8.03 26.55
CA PRO A 22 11.92 -8.22 26.45
C PRO A 22 11.29 -8.89 27.68
N GLU A 23 12.09 -9.50 28.56
CA GLU A 23 11.67 -10.05 29.85
C GLU A 23 11.39 -8.97 30.90
N SER A 24 11.92 -7.75 30.71
CA SER A 24 11.77 -6.63 31.66
C SER A 24 10.57 -5.76 31.32
N GLU A 25 9.68 -5.52 32.29
CA GLU A 25 8.56 -4.59 32.11
C GLU A 25 9.04 -3.13 31.88
N ALA A 26 10.17 -2.76 32.48
CA ALA A 26 10.75 -1.43 32.33
C ALA A 26 11.13 -1.12 30.86
N PHE A 27 11.62 -2.12 30.13
CA PHE A 27 11.90 -2.01 28.69
C PHE A 27 10.63 -1.61 27.93
N TRP A 28 9.51 -2.31 28.13
CA TRP A 28 8.26 -2.01 27.45
C TRP A 28 7.67 -0.64 27.82
N ARG A 29 7.92 -0.17 29.05
CA ARG A 29 7.53 1.18 29.50
C ARG A 29 8.36 2.28 28.83
N SER A 30 9.63 2.02 28.51
CA SER A 30 10.53 2.98 27.86
C SER A 30 10.26 3.21 26.36
N LEU A 31 9.52 2.31 25.70
CA LEU A 31 9.21 2.43 24.28
C LEU A 31 8.08 3.44 24.01
N PRO A 32 8.23 4.34 23.03
CA PRO A 32 7.21 5.34 22.73
C PRO A 32 6.05 4.75 21.92
N SER A 33 4.84 5.25 22.16
CA SER A 33 3.61 4.88 21.44
C SER A 33 3.35 5.82 20.25
N VAL A 34 4.35 6.03 19.40
CA VAL A 34 4.33 6.97 18.27
C VAL A 34 4.74 6.28 16.97
N PRO A 35 4.40 6.85 15.79
CA PRO A 35 4.92 6.37 14.52
C PRO A 35 6.44 6.47 14.47
N GLY A 36 7.08 5.52 13.79
CA GLY A 36 8.53 5.49 13.76
C GLY A 36 9.13 4.37 12.92
N ILE A 37 10.44 4.47 12.78
CA ILE A 37 11.30 3.38 12.30
C ILE A 37 11.89 2.65 13.49
N TYR A 38 12.02 1.34 13.36
CA TYR A 38 12.76 0.52 14.30
C TYR A 38 13.77 -0.36 13.57
N ILE A 39 14.84 -0.70 14.28
CA ILE A 39 15.92 -1.55 13.83
C ILE A 39 16.22 -2.53 14.96
N PHE A 40 16.26 -3.81 14.64
CA PHE A 40 16.84 -4.86 15.48
C PHE A 40 18.31 -4.99 15.11
N GLU A 41 19.22 -4.87 16.08
CA GLU A 41 20.66 -4.89 15.90
C GLU A 41 21.31 -6.04 16.68
N ASP A 42 22.40 -6.61 16.15
CA ASP A 42 23.19 -7.62 16.86
C ASP A 42 24.09 -7.03 17.95
N LYS A 43 24.90 -7.87 18.59
CA LYS A 43 25.89 -7.46 19.62
C LYS A 43 26.91 -6.42 19.13
N ASN A 44 27.17 -6.37 17.82
CA ASN A 44 28.10 -5.45 17.17
C ASN A 44 27.38 -4.20 16.62
N LYS A 45 26.10 -3.99 16.97
CA LYS A 45 25.24 -2.90 16.45
C LYS A 45 25.01 -3.00 14.93
N LYS A 46 25.14 -4.20 14.34
CA LYS A 46 24.85 -4.42 12.92
C LYS A 46 23.34 -4.60 12.72
N PRO A 47 22.70 -3.86 11.79
CA PRO A 47 21.27 -4.00 11.52
C PRO A 47 20.92 -5.41 11.00
N LEU A 48 20.03 -6.10 11.73
CA LEU A 48 19.50 -7.41 11.38
C LEU A 48 18.18 -7.30 10.62
N TYR A 49 17.27 -6.46 11.13
CA TYR A 49 15.95 -6.21 10.57
C TYR A 49 15.56 -4.75 10.80
N ILE A 50 14.95 -4.12 9.79
CA ILE A 50 14.47 -2.75 9.81
C ILE A 50 12.98 -2.76 9.47
N GLY A 51 12.17 -1.98 10.17
CA GLY A 51 10.78 -1.81 9.81
C GLY A 51 10.23 -0.45 10.22
N LYS A 52 9.05 -0.13 9.69
CA LYS A 52 8.23 1.01 10.08
C LYS A 52 7.03 0.59 10.93
N SER A 53 6.51 1.51 11.73
CA SER A 53 5.29 1.31 12.51
C SER A 53 4.46 2.59 12.65
N ILE A 54 3.13 2.47 12.74
CA ILE A 54 2.25 3.51 13.32
C ILE A 54 2.45 3.68 14.83
N ASN A 55 2.93 2.64 15.51
CA ASN A 55 3.17 2.62 16.94
C ASN A 55 4.36 1.71 17.25
N LEU A 56 5.49 2.31 17.60
CA LEU A 56 6.74 1.59 17.88
C LEU A 56 6.57 0.54 18.98
N LYS A 57 6.02 0.92 20.13
CA LYS A 57 5.81 0.01 21.27
C LYS A 57 4.99 -1.23 20.90
N THR A 58 3.84 -1.04 20.26
CA THR A 58 2.99 -2.16 19.82
C THR A 58 3.73 -3.06 18.84
N ARG A 59 4.53 -2.50 17.92
CA ARG A 59 5.22 -3.29 16.90
C ARG A 59 6.37 -4.13 17.46
N PHE A 60 7.14 -3.58 18.39
CA PHE A 60 8.14 -4.38 19.11
C PHE A 60 7.49 -5.55 19.85
N LYS A 61 6.34 -5.32 20.50
CA LYS A 61 5.59 -6.36 21.20
C LYS A 61 5.13 -7.45 20.23
N GLN A 62 4.56 -7.07 19.09
CA GLN A 62 4.14 -8.01 18.05
C GLN A 62 5.28 -8.89 17.53
N HIS A 63 6.46 -8.31 17.28
CA HIS A 63 7.63 -9.08 16.85
C HIS A 63 8.04 -10.11 17.90
N TYR A 64 8.06 -9.71 19.17
CA TYR A 64 8.38 -10.59 20.28
C TYR A 64 7.33 -11.70 20.48
N GLU A 65 6.04 -11.37 20.48
CA GLU A 65 4.94 -12.33 20.54
C GLU A 65 4.96 -13.32 19.36
N SER A 66 5.35 -12.84 18.16
CA SER A 66 5.48 -13.69 16.98
C SER A 66 6.69 -14.64 17.05
N PHE A 67 7.72 -14.27 17.82
CA PHE A 67 8.85 -15.13 18.12
C PHE A 67 8.49 -16.20 19.15
N THR A 68 7.87 -15.81 20.27
CA THR A 68 7.43 -16.77 21.30
C THR A 68 6.36 -17.73 20.78
N GLY A 69 5.49 -17.25 19.88
CA GLY A 69 4.47 -18.06 19.20
C GLY A 69 4.96 -18.85 17.98
N GLY A 70 6.27 -18.86 17.67
CA GLY A 70 6.86 -19.80 16.70
C GLY A 70 6.49 -19.62 15.21
N SER A 71 5.96 -18.47 14.78
CA SER A 71 5.18 -18.41 13.52
C SER A 71 5.65 -17.42 12.44
N THR A 72 6.87 -16.85 12.47
CA THR A 72 7.22 -15.76 11.54
C THR A 72 8.72 -15.63 11.18
N LYS A 73 9.04 -14.59 10.38
CA LYS A 73 10.41 -14.08 10.15
C LYS A 73 11.13 -13.68 11.45
N ALA A 74 10.41 -13.37 12.53
CA ALA A 74 10.98 -12.95 13.82
C ALA A 74 11.91 -14.01 14.42
N LEU A 75 11.63 -15.30 14.20
CA LEU A 75 12.48 -16.43 14.61
C LEU A 75 13.93 -16.31 14.12
N LYS A 76 14.16 -15.64 13.00
CA LYS A 76 15.48 -15.56 12.38
C LYS A 76 16.36 -14.46 12.98
N PHE A 77 15.78 -13.40 13.54
CA PHE A 77 16.54 -12.23 13.97
C PHE A 77 16.39 -11.87 15.45
N ILE A 78 15.27 -12.19 16.09
CA ILE A 78 15.08 -11.90 17.52
C ILE A 78 16.13 -12.59 18.41
N PRO A 79 16.45 -13.88 18.22
CA PRO A 79 17.50 -14.54 19.03
C PRO A 79 18.88 -13.90 18.91
N GLN A 80 19.15 -13.22 17.79
CA GLN A 80 20.43 -12.57 17.52
C GLN A 80 20.43 -11.09 17.95
N THR A 81 19.28 -10.55 18.36
CA THR A 81 19.13 -9.13 18.71
C THR A 81 19.73 -8.87 20.08
N LYS A 82 20.66 -7.91 20.15
CA LYS A 82 21.17 -7.37 21.41
C LYS A 82 20.66 -5.97 21.70
N PHE A 83 20.49 -5.16 20.65
CA PHE A 83 20.01 -3.79 20.77
C PHE A 83 18.81 -3.56 19.87
N VAL A 84 17.93 -2.66 20.30
CA VAL A 84 16.91 -2.07 19.44
C VAL A 84 17.18 -0.59 19.29
N TYR A 85 17.14 -0.12 18.06
CA TYR A 85 17.18 1.29 17.73
C TYR A 85 15.81 1.69 17.22
N PHE A 86 15.32 2.86 17.59
CA PHE A 86 14.13 3.42 16.99
C PHE A 86 14.24 4.92 16.78
N LYS A 87 13.61 5.40 15.72
CA LYS A 87 13.52 6.80 15.35
C LYS A 87 12.04 7.16 15.21
N PRO A 88 11.47 7.87 16.19
CA PRO A 88 10.16 8.47 16.06
C PRO A 88 10.12 9.41 14.85
N VAL A 89 8.99 9.41 14.14
CA VAL A 89 8.78 10.27 12.97
C VAL A 89 7.45 10.99 13.10
N ARG A 90 7.25 12.03 12.28
CA ARG A 90 6.07 12.90 12.37
C ARG A 90 4.82 12.25 11.78
N ASN A 91 4.98 11.44 10.74
CA ASN A 91 3.88 10.86 9.96
C ASN A 91 4.30 9.56 9.25
N ASP A 92 3.34 8.94 8.59
CA ASP A 92 3.45 7.69 7.84
C ASP A 92 4.34 7.79 6.60
N ILE A 93 4.32 8.91 5.90
CA ILE A 93 5.12 9.12 4.69
C ILE A 93 6.60 9.23 5.05
N GLU A 94 6.92 9.97 6.11
CA GLU A 94 8.27 10.03 6.67
C GLU A 94 8.74 8.64 7.12
N ALA A 95 7.87 7.84 7.75
CA ALA A 95 8.18 6.46 8.11
C ALA A 95 8.49 5.61 6.86
N VAL A 96 7.60 5.61 5.85
CA VAL A 96 7.79 4.84 4.61
C VAL A 96 9.11 5.21 3.92
N ILE A 97 9.38 6.50 3.76
CA ILE A 97 10.59 7.00 3.08
C ILE A 97 11.84 6.66 3.90
N THR A 98 11.82 6.88 5.21
CA THR A 98 12.97 6.61 6.07
C THR A 98 13.30 5.11 6.12
N GLU A 99 12.29 4.25 6.19
CA GLU A 99 12.47 2.80 6.15
C GLU A 99 13.14 2.38 4.84
N ALA A 100 12.61 2.81 3.69
CA ALA A 100 13.16 2.50 2.38
C ALA A 100 14.64 2.94 2.28
N ASN A 101 14.96 4.15 2.75
CA ASN A 101 16.32 4.67 2.76
C ASN A 101 17.25 3.88 3.70
N TYR A 102 16.75 3.44 4.85
CA TYR A 102 17.52 2.65 5.81
C TYR A 102 17.78 1.24 5.29
N ILE A 103 16.76 0.58 4.73
CA ILE A 103 16.93 -0.74 4.08
C ILE A 103 17.93 -0.62 2.93
N LYS A 104 17.80 0.42 2.09
CA LYS A 104 18.73 0.66 0.98
C LYS A 104 20.17 0.84 1.44
N SER A 105 20.38 1.59 2.52
CA SER A 105 21.70 1.95 3.02
C SER A 105 22.37 0.82 3.82
N TYR A 106 21.62 0.16 4.69
CA TYR A 106 22.15 -0.85 5.60
C TYR A 106 22.07 -2.29 5.06
N GLN A 107 21.23 -2.56 4.06
CA GLN A 107 20.99 -3.89 3.48
C GLN A 107 20.90 -5.01 4.55
N PRO A 108 20.02 -4.86 5.56
CA PRO A 108 19.90 -5.80 6.66
C PRO A 108 19.52 -7.20 6.18
N ARG A 109 20.21 -8.21 6.72
CA ARG A 109 20.14 -9.62 6.26
C ARG A 109 18.72 -10.19 6.23
N TYR A 110 17.83 -9.74 7.12
CA TYR A 110 16.49 -10.32 7.28
C TYR A 110 15.35 -9.47 6.69
N ASN A 111 15.65 -8.30 6.10
CA ASN A 111 14.67 -7.60 5.25
C ASN A 111 14.53 -8.26 3.88
N THR A 112 15.56 -8.98 3.44
CA THR A 112 15.57 -9.83 2.25
C THR A 112 15.09 -11.23 2.61
N ILE A 113 13.78 -11.50 2.53
CA ILE A 113 13.27 -12.87 2.70
C ILE A 113 12.22 -13.24 1.65
N VAL A 114 12.73 -14.03 0.69
CA VAL A 114 12.20 -15.27 0.08
C VAL A 114 11.20 -15.17 -1.07
N LYS A 115 11.70 -15.52 -2.26
CA LYS A 115 11.20 -16.41 -3.33
C LYS A 115 9.73 -16.39 -3.79
N ASP A 116 8.84 -15.63 -3.17
CA ASP A 116 7.48 -15.44 -3.71
C ASP A 116 7.47 -14.26 -4.67
N ASN A 117 7.12 -14.55 -5.93
CA ASN A 117 6.86 -13.78 -7.16
C ASN A 117 6.35 -12.31 -7.06
N ARG A 118 6.79 -11.50 -6.09
CA ARG A 118 6.46 -10.09 -5.93
C ARG A 118 7.71 -9.32 -5.54
N SER A 119 8.45 -8.94 -6.56
CA SER A 119 9.63 -8.10 -6.48
C SER A 119 9.31 -6.76 -5.82
N ASN A 120 10.16 -6.33 -4.88
CA ASN A 120 10.12 -5.00 -4.27
C ASN A 120 9.91 -3.93 -5.35
N LEU A 121 9.08 -2.93 -5.06
CA LEU A 121 8.83 -1.83 -5.98
C LEU A 121 9.75 -0.66 -5.69
N TYR A 122 10.13 0.04 -6.74
CA TYR A 122 11.00 1.20 -6.70
C TYR A 122 10.42 2.32 -7.53
N ILE A 123 10.61 3.54 -7.07
CA ILE A 123 10.39 4.75 -7.87
C ILE A 123 11.73 5.11 -8.49
N ILE A 124 11.78 5.16 -9.82
CA ILE A 124 13.00 5.44 -10.57
C ILE A 124 12.90 6.71 -11.40
N PHE A 125 14.06 7.30 -11.68
CA PHE A 125 14.24 8.39 -12.62
C PHE A 125 15.09 7.88 -13.78
N THR A 126 14.55 7.88 -15.01
CA THR A 126 15.32 7.45 -16.19
C THR A 126 16.45 8.43 -16.51
N ASN A 127 17.33 8.05 -17.42
CA ASN A 127 18.50 8.85 -17.78
C ASN A 127 18.12 10.19 -18.42
N HIS A 128 19.11 11.07 -18.43
CA HIS A 128 19.05 12.34 -19.13
C HIS A 128 19.01 12.14 -20.66
N PRO A 129 18.53 13.12 -21.43
CA PRO A 129 17.90 14.39 -20.99
C PRO A 129 16.40 14.23 -20.64
N TYR A 130 15.71 13.23 -21.16
CA TYR A 130 14.25 13.13 -21.04
C TYR A 130 13.82 12.28 -19.85
N THR A 131 14.28 12.66 -18.65
CA THR A 131 14.07 11.90 -17.41
C THR A 131 12.58 11.72 -17.09
N LYS A 132 12.13 10.47 -17.02
CA LYS A 132 10.78 10.05 -16.63
C LYS A 132 10.78 9.48 -15.22
N ILE A 133 9.69 9.66 -14.49
CA ILE A 133 9.48 9.02 -13.18
C ILE A 133 8.58 7.78 -13.37
N ARG A 134 9.09 6.60 -13.00
CA ARG A 134 8.37 5.32 -13.15
C ARG A 134 8.37 4.53 -11.84
N ILE A 135 7.33 3.73 -11.64
CA ILE A 135 7.34 2.65 -10.65
C ILE A 135 7.73 1.37 -11.39
N VAL A 136 8.74 0.67 -10.89
CA VAL A 136 9.25 -0.57 -11.50
C VAL A 136 9.54 -1.62 -10.43
N HIS A 137 9.59 -2.88 -10.83
CA HIS A 137 10.02 -3.96 -9.96
C HIS A 137 11.55 -4.04 -9.84
N ALA A 138 12.03 -4.62 -8.75
CA ALA A 138 13.45 -4.89 -8.52
C ALA A 138 14.13 -5.60 -9.71
N THR A 139 13.43 -6.57 -10.31
CA THR A 139 13.89 -7.34 -11.47
C THR A 139 14.07 -6.48 -12.70
N ASP A 140 13.21 -5.48 -12.88
CA ASP A 140 13.24 -4.61 -14.06
C ASP A 140 14.40 -3.63 -13.97
N ILE A 141 14.84 -3.26 -12.76
CA ILE A 141 15.97 -2.34 -12.55
C ILE A 141 17.26 -2.90 -13.15
N VAL A 142 17.50 -4.21 -13.04
CA VAL A 142 18.69 -4.85 -13.60
C VAL A 142 18.75 -4.70 -15.12
N ASN A 143 17.59 -4.66 -15.78
CA ASN A 143 17.46 -4.48 -17.23
C ASN A 143 17.48 -3.01 -17.65
N LEU A 144 17.45 -2.07 -16.70
CA LEU A 144 17.52 -0.64 -16.98
C LEU A 144 18.98 -0.18 -16.92
N ASN A 145 19.49 0.29 -18.06
CA ASN A 145 20.81 0.90 -18.14
C ASN A 145 20.77 2.32 -17.52
N LEU A 146 20.78 2.42 -16.19
CA LEU A 146 20.73 3.70 -15.46
C LEU A 146 22.12 4.26 -15.19
N ASP A 147 22.32 5.56 -15.44
CA ASP A 147 23.64 6.24 -15.30
C ASP A 147 24.16 6.24 -13.85
N ASP A 148 23.28 6.51 -12.87
CA ASP A 148 23.60 6.57 -11.44
C ASP A 148 22.45 5.97 -10.62
N ILE A 149 22.51 4.65 -10.42
CA ILE A 149 21.55 3.88 -9.62
C ILE A 149 21.32 4.50 -8.23
N LYS A 150 22.37 5.05 -7.60
CA LYS A 150 22.26 5.62 -6.25
C LYS A 150 21.36 6.86 -6.25
N LYS A 151 21.49 7.72 -7.27
CA LYS A 151 20.71 8.97 -7.41
C LYS A 151 19.40 8.82 -8.18
N GLN A 152 19.19 7.69 -8.85
CA GLN A 152 18.01 7.47 -9.70
C GLN A 152 17.01 6.46 -9.14
N VAL A 153 17.38 5.62 -8.18
CA VAL A 153 16.51 4.54 -7.67
C VAL A 153 16.11 4.80 -6.21
N TYR A 154 14.81 4.84 -5.93
CA TYR A 154 14.24 5.06 -4.59
C TYR A 154 13.35 3.89 -4.18
N GLY A 155 13.50 3.42 -2.95
CA GLY A 155 12.94 2.18 -2.46
C GLY A 155 14.00 1.33 -1.74
N PRO A 156 13.70 0.08 -1.38
CA PRO A 156 12.50 -0.69 -1.75
C PRO A 156 11.24 -0.26 -1.00
N PHE A 157 10.10 -0.26 -1.68
CA PHE A 157 8.79 -0.08 -1.06
C PHE A 157 8.08 -1.43 -0.87
N THR A 158 7.49 -1.62 0.31
CA THR A 158 6.94 -2.92 0.76
C THR A 158 5.66 -3.34 0.03
N SER A 159 4.94 -2.42 -0.63
CA SER A 159 3.73 -2.75 -1.40
C SER A 159 3.48 -1.78 -2.56
N GLY A 160 2.69 -2.26 -3.53
CA GLY A 160 2.17 -1.45 -4.64
C GLY A 160 1.38 -0.25 -4.15
N ALA A 161 0.49 -0.45 -3.18
CA ALA A 161 -0.32 0.63 -2.62
C ALA A 161 0.55 1.74 -1.98
N VAL A 162 1.63 1.37 -1.29
CA VAL A 162 2.57 2.35 -0.70
C VAL A 162 3.28 3.14 -1.79
N SER A 163 3.86 2.46 -2.79
CA SER A 163 4.56 3.14 -3.90
C SER A 163 3.64 4.03 -4.74
N GLN A 164 2.42 3.58 -5.03
CA GLN A 164 1.42 4.34 -5.78
C GLN A 164 0.87 5.54 -4.98
N GLY A 165 0.63 5.35 -3.68
CA GLY A 165 0.23 6.44 -2.80
C GLY A 165 1.29 7.54 -2.74
N LEU A 166 2.55 7.16 -2.58
CA LEU A 166 3.68 8.08 -2.59
C LEU A 166 3.83 8.81 -3.94
N TYR A 167 3.70 8.07 -5.05
CA TYR A 167 3.75 8.63 -6.40
C TYR A 167 2.64 9.65 -6.66
N LYS A 168 1.41 9.37 -6.18
CA LYS A 168 0.29 10.32 -6.25
C LYS A 168 0.53 11.57 -5.41
N GLN A 169 1.05 11.43 -4.18
CA GLN A 169 1.38 12.58 -3.33
C GLN A 169 2.42 13.48 -3.98
N ILE A 170 3.50 12.90 -4.48
CA ILE A 170 4.54 13.64 -5.21
C ILE A 170 3.94 14.39 -6.41
N ARG A 171 3.06 13.74 -7.15
CA ARG A 171 2.41 14.35 -8.32
C ARG A 171 1.50 15.51 -7.94
N ASN A 172 0.76 15.39 -6.85
CA ASN A 172 -0.14 16.44 -6.38
C ASN A 172 0.63 17.64 -5.81
N ILE A 173 1.75 17.40 -5.10
CA ILE A 173 2.52 18.47 -4.46
C ILE A 173 3.44 19.17 -5.46
N PHE A 174 4.23 18.39 -6.21
CA PHE A 174 5.25 18.96 -7.09
C PHE A 174 4.81 18.97 -8.54
N GLY A 175 4.07 17.97 -9.00
CA GLY A 175 3.79 17.73 -10.41
C GLY A 175 4.99 17.11 -11.12
N PHE A 176 4.75 16.38 -12.22
CA PHE A 176 5.79 15.96 -13.16
C PHE A 176 5.16 15.44 -14.46
N CYS A 177 5.93 15.50 -15.55
CA CYS A 177 5.52 14.97 -16.83
C CYS A 177 5.79 13.46 -16.93
N LEU A 178 4.83 12.71 -17.50
CA LEU A 178 5.00 11.28 -17.80
C LEU A 178 5.78 11.05 -19.11
N SER A 179 5.65 11.97 -20.06
CA SER A 179 6.28 11.94 -21.38
C SER A 179 6.93 13.31 -21.67
N PRO A 180 8.00 13.68 -20.96
CA PRO A 180 8.67 14.95 -21.16
C PRO A 180 9.34 15.01 -22.54
N PHE A 181 9.30 16.19 -23.18
CA PHE A 181 9.95 16.53 -24.45
C PHE A 181 9.63 15.56 -25.59
N ASN A 182 8.36 15.16 -25.71
CA ASN A 182 7.89 14.30 -26.79
C ASN A 182 7.14 15.05 -27.90
N ASN A 183 7.26 16.39 -27.92
CA ASN A 183 6.74 17.27 -28.95
C ASN A 183 5.22 17.13 -29.16
N HIS A 184 4.45 17.03 -28.07
CA HIS A 184 2.99 17.03 -28.16
C HIS A 184 2.49 18.41 -28.55
N GLN A 185 1.67 18.52 -29.61
CA GLN A 185 1.08 19.79 -30.07
C GLN A 185 0.14 20.46 -29.05
N LYS A 186 -0.31 19.73 -28.02
CA LYS A 186 -1.22 20.24 -26.98
C LYS A 186 -0.76 19.78 -25.61
N ALA A 187 -0.90 20.68 -24.62
CA ALA A 187 -0.66 20.34 -23.25
C ALA A 187 -1.60 19.22 -22.77
N CYS A 188 -1.07 18.30 -21.96
CA CYS A 188 -1.86 17.18 -21.47
C CYS A 188 -2.85 17.61 -20.37
N PHE A 189 -3.89 16.79 -20.13
CA PHE A 189 -4.87 17.03 -19.07
C PHE A 189 -4.24 17.33 -17.69
N ASN A 190 -3.12 16.68 -17.35
CA ASN A 190 -2.44 16.90 -16.08
C ASN A 190 -1.77 18.28 -15.99
N TYR A 191 -1.41 18.90 -17.11
CA TYR A 191 -0.94 20.28 -17.12
C TYR A 191 -2.06 21.24 -16.75
N HIS A 192 -3.24 21.08 -17.36
CA HIS A 192 -4.41 21.90 -17.05
C HIS A 192 -4.91 21.72 -15.61
N LEU A 193 -4.67 20.55 -15.00
CA LEU A 193 -4.94 20.31 -13.58
C LEU A 193 -3.85 20.83 -12.62
N GLY A 194 -2.74 21.39 -13.12
CA GLY A 194 -1.61 21.82 -12.29
C GLY A 194 -0.74 20.66 -11.75
N HIS A 195 -0.95 19.43 -12.22
CA HIS A 195 -0.21 18.22 -11.81
C HIS A 195 0.97 17.88 -12.74
N CYS A 196 1.31 18.78 -13.65
CA CYS A 196 2.42 18.62 -14.59
C CYS A 196 2.97 20.01 -14.95
N PRO A 197 4.31 20.20 -14.99
CA PRO A 197 4.91 21.47 -15.37
C PRO A 197 4.93 21.71 -16.89
N GLY A 198 4.31 20.83 -17.70
CA GLY A 198 4.14 21.05 -19.14
C GLY A 198 5.35 20.69 -20.01
N ALA A 199 6.28 19.89 -19.51
CA ALA A 199 7.50 19.50 -20.26
C ALA A 199 7.23 18.76 -21.58
N CYS A 200 6.03 18.26 -21.84
CA CYS A 200 5.67 17.63 -23.12
C CYS A 200 5.38 18.63 -24.26
N ASN A 201 5.12 19.90 -23.93
CA ASN A 201 4.77 20.99 -24.85
C ASN A 201 5.70 22.21 -24.62
N ASP A 202 6.93 21.96 -24.15
CA ASP A 202 7.98 22.97 -23.94
C ASP A 202 7.65 24.18 -23.04
N GLU A 203 6.54 24.13 -22.29
CA GLU A 203 6.16 25.13 -21.28
C GLU A 203 7.23 25.32 -20.19
N ILE A 204 8.04 24.29 -19.97
CA ILE A 204 9.19 24.32 -19.07
C ILE A 204 10.44 23.85 -19.82
N SER A 205 11.50 24.65 -19.75
CA SER A 205 12.78 24.27 -20.36
C SER A 205 13.38 23.03 -19.70
N LEU A 206 14.21 22.30 -20.45
CA LEU A 206 14.92 21.10 -19.99
C LEU A 206 15.65 21.32 -18.66
N GLU A 207 16.42 22.40 -18.54
CA GLU A 207 17.14 22.75 -17.32
C GLU A 207 16.22 23.01 -16.14
N LYS A 208 15.12 23.74 -16.36
CA LYS A 208 14.12 24.03 -15.32
C LYS A 208 13.40 22.75 -14.89
N TYR A 209 13.11 21.85 -15.82
CA TYR A 209 12.50 20.55 -15.52
C TYR A 209 13.42 19.67 -14.67
N HIS A 210 14.72 19.60 -14.97
CA HIS A 210 15.66 18.86 -14.12
C HIS A 210 15.79 19.47 -12.71
N ARG A 211 15.83 20.80 -12.60
CA ARG A 211 15.80 21.49 -11.30
C ARG A 211 14.54 21.15 -10.52
N HIS A 212 13.40 21.08 -11.20
CA HIS A 212 12.12 20.70 -10.64
C HIS A 212 12.12 19.24 -10.14
N LEU A 213 12.62 18.28 -10.94
CA LEU A 213 12.79 16.89 -10.51
C LEU A 213 13.69 16.74 -9.28
N GLY A 214 14.65 17.66 -9.09
CA GLY A 214 15.48 17.73 -7.88
C GLY A 214 14.67 17.89 -6.59
N ARG A 215 13.50 18.54 -6.62
CA ARG A 215 12.58 18.67 -5.46
C ARG A 215 12.03 17.30 -5.06
N ILE A 216 11.58 16.55 -6.05
CA ILE A 216 11.04 15.19 -5.88
C ILE A 216 12.13 14.25 -5.36
N LYS A 217 13.33 14.33 -5.92
CA LYS A 217 14.49 13.57 -5.43
C LYS A 217 14.80 13.86 -3.96
N LYS A 218 14.80 15.13 -3.54
CA LYS A 218 14.98 15.50 -2.12
C LYS A 218 13.88 14.95 -1.22
N PHE A 219 12.63 15.00 -1.68
CA PHE A 219 11.47 14.45 -0.97
C PHE A 219 11.63 12.93 -0.76
N LEU A 220 11.91 12.18 -1.82
CA LEU A 220 12.12 10.72 -1.76
C LEU A 220 13.38 10.32 -0.96
N SER A 221 14.39 11.19 -0.90
CA SER A 221 15.57 11.00 -0.02
C SER A 221 15.29 11.33 1.46
N GLY A 222 14.09 11.81 1.81
CA GLY A 222 13.77 12.24 3.18
C GLY A 222 14.42 13.55 3.61
N GLN A 223 14.95 14.34 2.67
CA GLN A 223 15.61 15.62 2.94
C GLN A 223 14.58 16.76 3.12
N PHE A 224 13.54 16.54 3.92
CA PHE A 224 12.39 17.45 4.04
C PHE A 224 12.77 18.85 4.53
N VAL A 225 13.66 18.94 5.52
CA VAL A 225 14.13 20.24 6.06
C VAL A 225 14.87 21.05 4.99
N ILE A 226 15.73 20.39 4.21
CA ILE A 226 16.51 21.03 3.14
C ILE A 226 15.56 21.45 2.01
N LEU A 227 14.61 20.58 1.65
CA LEU A 227 13.60 20.85 0.64
C LEU A 227 12.76 22.07 1.02
N ASP A 228 12.22 22.07 2.23
CA ASP A 228 11.41 23.15 2.78
C ASP A 228 12.16 24.49 2.75
N LYS A 229 13.40 24.53 3.26
CA LYS A 229 14.25 25.73 3.21
C LYS A 229 14.49 26.20 1.77
N SER A 230 14.69 25.28 0.83
CA SER A 230 14.90 25.63 -0.57
C SER A 230 13.66 26.21 -1.25
N LEU A 231 12.46 25.71 -0.94
CA LEU A 231 11.20 26.25 -1.45
C LEU A 231 10.93 27.66 -0.89
N HIS A 232 11.16 27.86 0.40
CA HIS A 232 11.03 29.19 1.03
C HIS A 232 11.99 30.22 0.42
N GLN A 233 13.23 29.80 0.12
CA GLN A 233 14.18 30.67 -0.56
C GLN A 233 13.71 31.01 -1.99
N GLU A 234 13.14 30.05 -2.70
CA GLU A 234 12.61 30.27 -4.05
C GLU A 234 11.44 31.25 -4.07
N ILE A 235 10.52 31.18 -3.10
CA ILE A 235 9.45 32.18 -2.92
C ILE A 235 10.05 33.57 -2.70
N LYS A 236 11.02 33.71 -1.79
CA LYS A 236 11.68 34.99 -1.52
C LYS A 236 12.31 35.58 -2.77
N THR A 237 12.97 34.75 -3.59
CA THR A 237 13.55 35.18 -4.86
C THR A 237 12.49 35.56 -5.88
N ALA A 238 11.39 34.81 -6.00
CA ALA A 238 10.29 35.11 -6.92
C ALA A 238 9.62 36.45 -6.57
N ILE A 239 9.35 36.70 -5.28
CA ILE A 239 8.80 37.98 -4.80
C ILE A 239 9.73 39.15 -5.14
N LYS A 240 11.04 39.01 -4.90
CA LYS A 240 12.03 40.05 -5.24
C LYS A 240 12.07 40.37 -6.75
N LYS A 241 11.76 39.37 -7.59
CA LYS A 241 11.69 39.52 -9.05
C LYS A 241 10.29 39.90 -9.57
N MET A 242 9.32 40.11 -8.67
CA MET A 242 7.92 40.36 -9.00
C MET A 242 7.26 39.21 -9.81
N GLU A 243 7.78 37.98 -9.70
CA GLU A 243 7.24 36.76 -10.33
C GLU A 243 6.10 36.16 -9.46
N PHE A 244 4.97 36.86 -9.33
CA PHE A 244 3.90 36.51 -8.38
C PHE A 244 3.25 35.14 -8.63
N GLU A 245 3.01 34.76 -9.89
CA GLU A 245 2.43 33.45 -10.24
C GLU A 245 3.32 32.30 -9.80
N LYS A 246 4.64 32.43 -9.99
CA LYS A 246 5.61 31.45 -9.53
C LYS A 246 5.70 31.41 -8.01
N ALA A 247 5.64 32.57 -7.34
CA ALA A 247 5.59 32.61 -5.89
C ALA A 247 4.36 31.88 -5.35
N LEU A 248 3.20 32.04 -5.99
CA LEU A 248 1.97 31.32 -5.66
C LEU A 248 2.12 29.80 -5.87
N LEU A 249 2.65 29.38 -7.02
CA LEU A 249 2.90 27.97 -7.29
C LEU A 249 3.79 27.34 -6.21
N VAL A 250 4.93 27.94 -5.89
CA VAL A 250 5.84 27.41 -4.87
C VAL A 250 5.19 27.43 -3.48
N LYS A 251 4.35 28.44 -3.16
CA LYS A 251 3.57 28.48 -1.92
C LYS A 251 2.64 27.27 -1.79
N VAL A 252 1.91 26.93 -2.85
CA VAL A 252 1.06 25.72 -2.89
C VAL A 252 1.89 24.44 -2.67
N GLN A 253 3.11 24.38 -3.22
CA GLN A 253 4.01 23.23 -2.97
C GLN A 253 4.43 23.12 -1.50
N ILE A 254 4.71 24.25 -0.84
CA ILE A 254 5.05 24.29 0.59
C ILE A 254 3.86 23.84 1.43
N GLU A 255 2.67 24.39 1.16
CA GLU A 255 1.44 24.00 1.86
C GLU A 255 1.14 22.52 1.66
N GLY A 256 1.28 22.00 0.43
CA GLY A 256 1.14 20.57 0.13
C GLY A 256 2.15 19.70 0.87
N LEU A 257 3.43 20.12 0.92
CA LEU A 257 4.49 19.45 1.68
C LEU A 257 4.17 19.43 3.18
N HIS A 258 3.79 20.58 3.75
CA HIS A 258 3.46 20.70 5.17
C HIS A 258 2.22 19.90 5.53
N HIS A 259 1.18 19.93 4.69
CA HIS A 259 -0.02 19.13 4.88
C HIS A 259 0.31 17.64 4.85
N CYS A 260 1.07 17.20 3.85
CA CYS A 260 1.57 15.82 3.73
C CYS A 260 2.38 15.36 4.95
N LEU A 261 3.13 16.28 5.58
CA LEU A 261 3.99 15.94 6.72
C LEU A 261 3.33 16.15 8.10
N SER A 262 2.29 16.96 8.20
CA SER A 262 1.59 17.27 9.45
C SER A 262 0.32 16.45 9.65
N THR A 263 -0.28 15.97 8.55
CA THR A 263 -1.55 15.25 8.59
C THR A 263 -1.35 13.85 9.18
N ARG A 264 -1.80 13.65 10.43
CA ARG A 264 -1.89 12.32 11.06
C ARG A 264 -2.90 11.38 10.34
N ASN A 265 -3.70 11.91 9.42
CA ASN A 265 -4.81 11.21 8.76
C ASN A 265 -4.42 10.35 7.55
N SER A 266 -3.16 10.32 7.10
CA SER A 266 -2.69 9.31 6.15
C SER A 266 -2.33 7.98 6.81
N SER A 267 -3.02 7.63 7.90
CA SER A 267 -2.95 6.28 8.48
C SER A 267 -3.10 5.15 7.45
N LEU A 268 -3.63 5.40 6.25
CA LEU A 268 -3.66 4.46 5.13
C LEU A 268 -2.28 3.88 4.75
N LEU A 269 -1.20 4.63 4.55
CA LEU A 269 0.04 4.01 4.00
C LEU A 269 0.71 3.08 5.01
N LEU A 270 0.73 3.45 6.28
CA LEU A 270 1.20 2.58 7.36
C LEU A 270 0.17 1.50 7.74
N LYS A 271 -1.14 1.76 7.76
CA LYS A 271 -2.17 0.71 7.94
C LYS A 271 -2.07 -0.34 6.82
N LEU A 272 -1.87 0.08 5.58
CA LEU A 272 -1.69 -0.83 4.44
C LEU A 272 -0.39 -1.65 4.53
N SER A 273 0.58 -1.29 5.39
CA SER A 273 1.84 -2.01 5.55
C SER A 273 2.02 -2.74 6.89
N ASP A 274 1.45 -2.27 7.99
CA ASP A 274 1.52 -2.89 9.33
C ASP A 274 0.22 -3.60 9.71
N ALA A 275 -0.92 -3.09 9.26
CA ALA A 275 -2.21 -3.77 9.40
C ALA A 275 -2.40 -4.85 8.33
N THR A 276 -1.32 -5.33 7.71
CA THR A 276 -1.37 -6.54 6.89
C THR A 276 -0.91 -7.72 7.73
N ASP A 277 0.26 -7.67 8.35
CA ASP A 277 0.72 -8.79 9.21
C ASP A 277 -0.13 -8.94 10.48
N ALA A 278 -0.26 -7.88 11.30
CA ALA A 278 -0.98 -7.95 12.57
C ALA A 278 -2.48 -8.20 12.40
N LEU A 279 -3.07 -7.65 11.32
CA LEU A 279 -4.46 -7.86 10.99
C LEU A 279 -4.71 -9.27 10.47
N GLN A 280 -3.82 -9.83 9.64
CA GLN A 280 -3.98 -11.21 9.18
C GLN A 280 -3.88 -12.19 10.37
N PHE A 281 -3.07 -11.90 11.40
CA PHE A 281 -3.11 -12.67 12.65
C PHE A 281 -4.42 -12.49 13.42
N GLN A 282 -4.94 -11.26 13.50
CA GLN A 282 -6.25 -11.02 14.11
C GLN A 282 -7.38 -11.72 13.34
N MET A 283 -7.30 -11.86 12.01
CA MET A 283 -8.29 -12.57 11.20
C MET A 283 -8.47 -14.01 11.67
N VAL A 284 -7.38 -14.75 11.88
CA VAL A 284 -7.41 -16.13 12.40
C VAL A 284 -8.15 -16.17 13.74
N LYS A 285 -7.77 -15.28 14.67
CA LYS A 285 -8.34 -15.24 16.02
C LYS A 285 -9.80 -14.79 16.06
N ARG A 286 -10.20 -13.84 15.20
CA ARG A 286 -11.55 -13.26 15.14
C ARG A 286 -12.53 -14.17 14.43
N LEU A 287 -12.13 -14.75 13.30
CA LEU A 287 -12.98 -15.65 12.52
C LEU A 287 -13.17 -16.99 13.23
N ARG A 288 -12.17 -17.49 13.97
CA ARG A 288 -12.18 -18.82 14.60
C ARG A 288 -12.58 -19.92 13.62
N HIS A 289 -12.30 -19.73 12.34
CA HIS A 289 -12.73 -20.62 11.28
C HIS A 289 -11.89 -21.91 11.34
N PRO A 290 -12.50 -23.12 11.33
CA PRO A 290 -11.78 -24.38 11.59
C PRO A 290 -10.64 -24.64 10.60
N LYS A 291 -10.86 -24.24 9.33
CA LYS A 291 -9.88 -24.39 8.25
C LYS A 291 -8.86 -23.25 8.14
N LEU A 292 -9.03 -22.13 8.87
CA LEU A 292 -8.13 -20.97 8.78
C LEU A 292 -7.11 -21.00 9.92
N ARG A 293 -6.10 -21.87 9.81
CA ARG A 293 -5.07 -22.04 10.86
C ARG A 293 -3.94 -21.02 10.80
N LYS A 294 -3.70 -20.45 9.63
CA LYS A 294 -2.63 -19.48 9.37
C LYS A 294 -3.20 -18.19 8.77
N PRO A 295 -2.51 -17.05 8.99
CA PRO A 295 -2.88 -15.79 8.36
C PRO A 295 -2.93 -15.94 6.83
N PRO A 296 -4.05 -15.62 6.14
CA PRO A 296 -4.17 -15.86 4.70
C PRO A 296 -3.33 -14.84 3.93
N ILE A 297 -2.50 -15.34 3.01
CA ILE A 297 -1.64 -14.51 2.17
C ILE A 297 -2.41 -14.09 0.91
N ARG A 298 -3.14 -14.99 0.25
CA ARG A 298 -4.03 -14.71 -0.88
C ARG A 298 -5.49 -14.83 -0.46
N ILE A 299 -6.23 -13.74 -0.59
CA ILE A 299 -7.68 -13.69 -0.39
C ILE A 299 -8.34 -13.41 -1.74
N GLU A 300 -9.34 -14.21 -2.10
CA GLU A 300 -10.14 -14.00 -3.31
C GLU A 300 -11.57 -13.65 -2.92
N CYS A 301 -12.12 -12.59 -3.52
CA CYS A 301 -13.49 -12.16 -3.29
C CYS A 301 -14.29 -12.16 -4.59
N TYR A 302 -15.48 -12.74 -4.52
CA TYR A 302 -16.36 -12.94 -5.66
C TYR A 302 -17.64 -12.12 -5.49
N ASP A 303 -17.95 -11.30 -6.51
CA ASP A 303 -19.17 -10.50 -6.60
C ASP A 303 -19.94 -10.84 -7.90
N LEU A 304 -21.26 -10.70 -7.87
CA LEU A 304 -22.12 -10.87 -9.04
C LEU A 304 -22.83 -9.56 -9.37
N ALA A 305 -22.66 -9.09 -10.59
CA ALA A 305 -23.36 -7.92 -11.10
C ALA A 305 -24.33 -8.29 -12.23
N HIS A 306 -25.52 -7.71 -12.15
CA HIS A 306 -26.55 -7.82 -13.17
C HIS A 306 -26.30 -6.76 -14.26
N LEU A 307 -26.00 -7.18 -15.50
CA LEU A 307 -26.05 -6.25 -16.64
C LEU A 307 -27.53 -6.02 -17.02
N GLN A 308 -27.87 -4.83 -17.51
CA GLN A 308 -29.18 -4.60 -18.12
C GLN A 308 -29.33 -5.56 -19.33
N GLY A 309 -30.24 -6.54 -19.23
CA GLY A 309 -30.42 -7.67 -20.15
C GLY A 309 -30.34 -9.04 -19.44
N GLU A 310 -30.22 -10.14 -20.20
CA GLU A 310 -30.13 -11.51 -19.65
C GLU A 310 -28.70 -11.95 -19.22
N ASN A 311 -27.73 -11.03 -19.19
CA ASN A 311 -26.31 -11.37 -18.99
C ASN A 311 -25.84 -11.09 -17.55
N TYR A 312 -25.43 -12.14 -16.84
CA TYR A 312 -24.77 -12.04 -15.54
C TYR A 312 -23.25 -11.99 -15.68
N VAL A 313 -22.58 -11.14 -14.91
CA VAL A 313 -21.12 -11.08 -14.85
C VAL A 313 -20.65 -11.27 -13.42
N GLY A 314 -19.84 -12.32 -13.22
CA GLY A 314 -19.07 -12.52 -12.01
C GLY A 314 -17.77 -11.76 -12.06
N SER A 315 -17.35 -11.22 -10.92
CA SER A 315 -16.09 -10.50 -10.77
C SER A 315 -15.31 -11.10 -9.62
N MET A 316 -14.03 -11.36 -9.85
CA MET A 316 -13.09 -11.80 -8.81
C MET A 316 -12.06 -10.70 -8.57
N ALA A 317 -12.09 -10.14 -7.37
CA ALA A 317 -11.01 -9.30 -6.85
C ALA A 317 -10.07 -10.15 -6.00
N VAL A 318 -8.77 -9.89 -6.14
CA VAL A 318 -7.72 -10.62 -5.43
C VAL A 318 -6.96 -9.68 -4.53
N PHE A 319 -6.79 -10.07 -3.27
CA PHE A 319 -5.93 -9.37 -2.32
C PHE A 319 -4.79 -10.28 -1.93
N ILE A 320 -3.57 -9.76 -1.96
CA ILE A 320 -2.40 -10.48 -1.46
C ILE A 320 -1.71 -9.66 -0.40
N LYS A 321 -1.49 -10.30 0.76
CA LYS A 321 -1.04 -9.68 2.00
C LYS A 321 -1.83 -8.42 2.33
N GLY A 322 -3.17 -8.50 2.22
CA GLY A 322 -4.10 -7.40 2.52
C GLY A 322 -4.05 -6.20 1.56
N SER A 323 -3.36 -6.29 0.41
CA SER A 323 -3.38 -5.27 -0.64
C SER A 323 -4.04 -5.78 -1.92
N PRO A 324 -4.80 -4.94 -2.65
CA PRO A 324 -5.33 -5.25 -3.97
C PRO A 324 -4.25 -5.74 -4.94
N SER A 325 -4.53 -6.83 -5.65
CA SER A 325 -3.70 -7.39 -6.74
C SER A 325 -4.44 -7.28 -8.07
N THR A 326 -4.47 -6.09 -8.64
CA THR A 326 -5.30 -5.78 -9.83
C THR A 326 -4.93 -6.60 -11.07
N SER A 327 -3.67 -7.03 -11.22
CA SER A 327 -3.24 -7.93 -12.29
C SER A 327 -3.88 -9.32 -12.22
N ASP A 328 -4.32 -9.72 -11.03
CA ASP A 328 -4.93 -11.03 -10.77
C ASP A 328 -6.46 -10.98 -10.84
N TYR A 329 -7.05 -9.81 -11.12
CA TYR A 329 -8.50 -9.66 -11.21
C TYR A 329 -9.05 -10.35 -12.46
N ARG A 330 -10.25 -10.91 -12.36
CA ARG A 330 -10.88 -11.62 -13.49
C ARG A 330 -12.37 -11.34 -13.54
N HIS A 331 -12.90 -11.17 -14.75
CA HIS A 331 -14.34 -11.21 -15.03
C HIS A 331 -14.72 -12.57 -15.58
N PHE A 332 -15.91 -13.03 -15.21
CA PHE A 332 -16.49 -14.28 -15.66
C PHE A 332 -17.88 -13.99 -16.25
N HIS A 333 -18.05 -14.24 -17.54
CA HIS A 333 -19.39 -14.31 -18.12
C HIS A 333 -20.09 -15.55 -17.59
N VAL A 334 -21.25 -15.37 -16.97
CA VAL A 334 -22.10 -16.47 -16.51
C VAL A 334 -22.81 -17.07 -17.71
N ARG A 335 -22.78 -18.41 -17.82
CA ARG A 335 -23.44 -19.16 -18.89
C ARG A 335 -24.83 -19.61 -18.44
N LEU A 336 -25.80 -19.54 -19.35
CA LEU A 336 -27.16 -20.07 -19.15
C LEU A 336 -27.13 -21.60 -18.96
N PRO A 337 -28.09 -22.20 -18.20
CA PRO A 337 -29.34 -21.61 -17.69
C PRO A 337 -29.29 -21.08 -16.24
N ASP A 338 -28.11 -20.99 -15.62
CA ASP A 338 -27.94 -20.59 -14.21
C ASP A 338 -28.29 -19.10 -13.97
N ARG A 339 -29.59 -18.79 -13.81
CA ARG A 339 -30.09 -17.41 -13.58
C ARG A 339 -30.20 -16.99 -12.11
N SER A 340 -30.01 -17.91 -11.16
CA SER A 340 -30.02 -17.53 -9.74
C SER A 340 -28.62 -17.12 -9.27
N ASP A 341 -28.54 -16.08 -8.44
CA ASP A 341 -27.26 -15.61 -7.88
C ASP A 341 -26.44 -16.74 -7.24
N PRO A 342 -27.00 -17.68 -6.45
CA PRO A 342 -26.25 -18.81 -5.91
C PRO A 342 -25.66 -19.76 -6.96
N PHE A 343 -26.41 -20.11 -8.02
CA PHE A 343 -25.91 -21.02 -9.06
C PHE A 343 -24.89 -20.34 -9.95
N ALA A 344 -25.10 -19.06 -10.29
CA ALA A 344 -24.13 -18.24 -11.00
C ALA A 344 -22.81 -18.13 -10.21
N MET A 345 -22.87 -17.93 -8.89
CA MET A 345 -21.70 -17.89 -8.02
C MET A 345 -20.93 -19.23 -8.03
N ARG A 346 -21.65 -20.35 -7.92
CA ARG A 346 -21.04 -21.70 -8.02
C ARG A 346 -20.35 -21.90 -9.35
N GLN A 347 -20.97 -21.47 -10.45
CA GLN A 347 -20.42 -21.63 -11.79
C GLN A 347 -19.09 -20.88 -11.95
N ILE A 348 -19.02 -19.61 -11.53
CA ILE A 348 -17.80 -18.81 -11.68
C ILE A 348 -16.67 -19.35 -10.79
N VAL A 349 -16.98 -19.75 -9.56
CA VAL A 349 -15.99 -20.33 -8.63
C VAL A 349 -15.50 -21.67 -9.14
N ALA A 350 -16.39 -22.55 -9.62
CA ALA A 350 -16.01 -23.83 -10.21
C ALA A 350 -15.07 -23.68 -11.41
N ARG A 351 -15.31 -22.67 -12.27
CA ARG A 351 -14.42 -22.36 -13.39
C ARG A 351 -13.08 -21.84 -12.92
N ARG A 352 -13.07 -20.93 -11.94
CA ARG A 352 -11.85 -20.39 -11.36
C ARG A 352 -10.96 -21.46 -10.74
N LEU A 353 -11.55 -22.47 -10.06
CA LEU A 353 -10.81 -23.58 -9.46
C LEU A 353 -10.10 -24.49 -10.49
N LYS A 354 -10.49 -24.46 -11.77
CA LYS A 354 -9.79 -25.19 -12.84
C LYS A 354 -8.47 -24.53 -13.24
N HIS A 355 -8.28 -23.24 -12.95
CA HIS A 355 -7.07 -22.47 -13.28
C HIS A 355 -6.02 -22.55 -12.17
N LYS A 356 -5.28 -23.66 -12.11
CA LYS A 356 -4.22 -23.88 -11.11
C LYS A 356 -3.07 -22.86 -11.25
N GLU A 357 -2.83 -22.37 -12.46
CA GLU A 357 -1.78 -21.41 -12.81
C GLU A 357 -2.00 -20.01 -12.21
N TRP A 358 -3.22 -19.68 -11.76
CA TRP A 358 -3.51 -18.41 -11.08
C TRP A 358 -3.23 -18.45 -9.56
N GLY A 359 -2.71 -19.58 -9.06
CA GLY A 359 -2.41 -19.82 -7.65
C GLY A 359 -3.62 -20.28 -6.84
N THR A 360 -3.35 -20.79 -5.63
CA THR A 360 -4.36 -21.26 -4.67
C THR A 360 -4.74 -20.16 -3.69
N PRO A 361 -6.04 -19.90 -3.45
CA PRO A 361 -6.47 -18.98 -2.42
C PRO A 361 -6.26 -19.57 -1.01
N ASP A 362 -5.86 -18.73 -0.07
CA ASP A 362 -5.80 -19.06 1.35
C ASP A 362 -7.11 -18.72 2.08
N LEU A 363 -7.98 -17.92 1.47
CA LEU A 363 -9.34 -17.59 1.93
C LEU A 363 -10.20 -17.14 0.74
N ILE A 364 -11.41 -17.69 0.64
CA ILE A 364 -12.44 -17.25 -0.31
C ILE A 364 -13.52 -16.44 0.43
N ILE A 365 -13.91 -15.31 -0.14
CA ILE A 365 -14.99 -14.45 0.34
C ILE A 365 -16.07 -14.36 -0.74
N LEU A 366 -17.30 -14.73 -0.42
CA LEU A 366 -18.46 -14.54 -1.30
C LEU A 366 -19.20 -13.26 -0.89
N ASP A 367 -19.44 -12.35 -1.83
CA ASP A 367 -20.42 -11.27 -1.63
C ASP A 367 -21.83 -11.86 -1.75
N GLY A 368 -22.38 -12.25 -0.61
CA GLY A 368 -23.57 -13.07 -0.54
C GLY A 368 -23.86 -13.54 0.88
N GLY A 369 -25.02 -14.15 1.06
CA GLY A 369 -25.43 -14.77 2.31
C GLY A 369 -25.21 -16.27 2.33
N VAL A 370 -25.91 -16.92 3.26
CA VAL A 370 -25.95 -18.38 3.41
C VAL A 370 -26.35 -19.12 2.12
N PRO A 371 -27.28 -18.64 1.26
CA PRO A 371 -27.62 -19.34 0.01
C PRO A 371 -26.44 -19.50 -0.96
N GLN A 372 -25.59 -18.48 -1.10
CA GLN A 372 -24.40 -18.56 -1.93
C GLN A 372 -23.38 -19.51 -1.29
N LEU A 373 -23.20 -19.41 0.03
CA LEU A 373 -22.29 -20.27 0.78
C LEU A 373 -22.65 -21.76 0.66
N SER A 374 -23.93 -22.11 0.79
CA SER A 374 -24.41 -23.51 0.78
C SER A 374 -24.17 -24.20 -0.56
N ILE A 375 -24.28 -23.46 -1.67
CA ILE A 375 -24.13 -24.02 -3.01
C ILE A 375 -22.66 -24.03 -3.47
N VAL A 376 -21.83 -23.10 -2.98
CA VAL A 376 -20.40 -23.02 -3.31
C VAL A 376 -19.53 -23.91 -2.41
N SER A 377 -19.81 -24.02 -1.12
CA SER A 377 -18.96 -24.80 -0.19
C SER A 377 -18.69 -26.25 -0.64
N PRO A 378 -19.63 -27.00 -1.25
CA PRO A 378 -19.38 -28.38 -1.69
C PRO A 378 -18.39 -28.53 -2.85
N ILE A 379 -18.09 -27.46 -3.60
CA ILE A 379 -17.14 -27.51 -4.74
C ILE A 379 -15.73 -27.03 -4.36
N ILE A 380 -15.55 -26.49 -3.15
CA ILE A 380 -14.26 -26.03 -2.65
C ILE A 380 -13.50 -27.19 -2.01
N SER A 381 -12.19 -27.28 -2.26
CA SER A 381 -11.32 -28.25 -1.59
C SER A 381 -11.39 -28.09 -0.07
N GLU A 382 -11.33 -29.19 0.67
CA GLU A 382 -11.41 -29.18 2.15
C GLU A 382 -10.37 -28.28 2.83
N ASN A 383 -9.26 -27.99 2.16
CA ASN A 383 -8.16 -27.19 2.68
C ASN A 383 -8.32 -25.68 2.50
N ILE A 384 -9.33 -25.21 1.76
CA ILE A 384 -9.52 -23.79 1.48
C ILE A 384 -10.68 -23.26 2.35
N PRO A 385 -10.42 -22.34 3.30
CA PRO A 385 -11.50 -21.73 4.07
C PRO A 385 -12.33 -20.80 3.18
N ILE A 386 -13.65 -20.81 3.40
CA ILE A 386 -14.62 -20.01 2.66
C ILE A 386 -15.57 -19.32 3.62
N ILE A 387 -15.81 -18.03 3.39
CA ILE A 387 -16.77 -17.22 4.15
C ILE A 387 -17.72 -16.50 3.20
N ALA A 388 -18.92 -16.20 3.68
CA ALA A 388 -19.87 -15.32 3.01
C ALA A 388 -20.08 -14.05 3.85
N LEU A 389 -20.11 -12.89 3.21
CA LEU A 389 -20.26 -11.58 3.86
C LEU A 389 -21.60 -10.95 3.47
N ALA A 390 -22.57 -10.94 4.39
CA ALA A 390 -23.91 -10.42 4.10
C ALA A 390 -24.00 -8.89 4.24
N LYS A 391 -24.43 -8.21 3.18
CA LYS A 391 -24.48 -6.75 3.05
C LYS A 391 -25.31 -5.99 4.10
N LYS A 392 -26.45 -6.53 4.55
CA LYS A 392 -27.39 -5.79 5.44
C LYS A 392 -26.90 -5.64 6.89
N ARG A 393 -26.11 -6.59 7.38
CA ARG A 393 -25.69 -6.65 8.80
C ARG A 393 -24.18 -6.83 8.95
N GLU A 394 -23.43 -6.78 7.84
CA GLU A 394 -22.00 -7.06 7.78
C GLU A 394 -21.63 -8.36 8.51
N THR A 395 -22.54 -9.32 8.48
CA THR A 395 -22.42 -10.59 9.21
C THR A 395 -21.65 -11.58 8.36
N ILE A 396 -20.67 -12.22 8.99
CA ILE A 396 -19.82 -13.23 8.35
C ILE A 396 -20.43 -14.60 8.62
N TYR A 397 -20.58 -15.41 7.58
CA TYR A 397 -21.09 -16.78 7.65
C TYR A 397 -20.05 -17.78 7.15
N TYR A 398 -19.94 -18.93 7.82
CA TYR A 398 -19.19 -20.09 7.35
C TYR A 398 -19.80 -21.39 7.92
N PHE A 399 -19.34 -22.55 7.44
CA PHE A 399 -19.71 -23.85 8.00
C PHE A 399 -18.62 -24.40 8.92
N ASP A 400 -19.02 -24.93 10.07
CA ASP A 400 -18.12 -25.71 10.92
C ASP A 400 -17.83 -27.11 10.34
N GLU A 401 -17.08 -27.92 11.08
CA GLU A 401 -16.73 -29.29 10.67
C GLU A 401 -17.95 -30.22 10.54
N ASN A 402 -19.07 -29.89 11.19
CA ASN A 402 -20.33 -30.63 11.13
C ASN A 402 -21.32 -30.05 10.12
N HIS A 403 -20.85 -29.18 9.20
CA HIS A 403 -21.69 -28.46 8.23
C HIS A 403 -22.77 -27.56 8.85
N LYS A 404 -22.63 -27.17 10.12
CA LYS A 404 -23.54 -26.22 10.76
C LYS A 404 -23.14 -24.80 10.43
N THR A 405 -24.13 -23.96 10.10
CA THR A 405 -23.89 -22.54 9.83
C THR A 405 -23.47 -21.80 11.09
N ILE A 406 -22.28 -21.21 11.07
CA ILE A 406 -21.78 -20.28 12.08
C ILE A 406 -21.94 -18.86 11.55
N SER A 407 -22.47 -17.96 12.39
CA SER A 407 -22.56 -16.54 12.11
C SER A 407 -21.73 -15.74 13.09
N ILE A 408 -20.86 -14.87 12.58
CA ILE A 408 -20.05 -13.95 13.38
C ILE A 408 -20.47 -12.52 13.07
N SER A 409 -20.85 -11.80 14.12
CA SER A 409 -21.06 -10.36 14.09
C SER A 409 -19.88 -9.69 14.78
N LEU A 410 -19.09 -8.93 14.02
CA LEU A 410 -18.01 -8.11 14.57
C LEU A 410 -18.49 -6.65 14.74
N PRO A 411 -17.93 -5.88 15.69
CA PRO A 411 -18.15 -4.44 15.78
C PRO A 411 -17.80 -3.73 14.46
N LEU A 412 -18.51 -2.65 14.11
CA LEU A 412 -18.27 -1.89 12.87
C LEU A 412 -16.87 -1.29 12.80
N GLU A 413 -16.28 -0.99 13.95
CA GLU A 413 -14.93 -0.46 14.11
C GLU A 413 -13.86 -1.57 14.09
N ASP A 414 -14.25 -2.86 14.08
CA ASP A 414 -13.30 -3.96 14.07
C ASP A 414 -12.48 -3.94 12.77
N PRO A 415 -11.13 -3.98 12.87
CA PRO A 415 -10.28 -3.84 11.71
C PRO A 415 -10.40 -5.02 10.73
N VAL A 416 -10.76 -6.23 11.19
CA VAL A 416 -10.96 -7.40 10.33
C VAL A 416 -12.22 -7.22 9.51
N LEU A 417 -13.29 -6.72 10.13
CA LEU A 417 -14.52 -6.42 9.42
C LEU A 417 -14.30 -5.32 8.36
N ASN A 418 -13.59 -4.26 8.72
CA ASN A 418 -13.27 -3.18 7.78
C ASN A 418 -12.40 -3.65 6.60
N LEU A 419 -11.49 -4.60 6.81
CA LEU A 419 -10.76 -5.23 5.71
C LEU A 419 -11.70 -6.01 4.79
N PHE A 420 -12.61 -6.85 5.31
CA PHE A 420 -13.55 -7.59 4.48
C PHE A 420 -14.52 -6.68 3.72
N ARG A 421 -14.96 -5.58 4.34
CA ARG A 421 -15.75 -4.54 3.66
C ARG A 421 -14.96 -3.92 2.51
N ASN A 422 -13.71 -3.52 2.74
CA ASN A 422 -12.85 -2.98 1.66
C ASN A 422 -12.63 -3.98 0.52
N ILE A 423 -12.46 -5.27 0.85
CA ILE A 423 -12.28 -6.33 -0.15
C ILE A 423 -13.56 -6.50 -0.98
N ARG A 424 -14.73 -6.53 -0.35
CA ARG A 424 -16.04 -6.59 -1.02
C ARG A 424 -16.27 -5.34 -1.88
N ASP A 425 -16.04 -4.16 -1.33
CA ASP A 425 -16.25 -2.90 -2.04
C ASP A 425 -15.34 -2.80 -3.27
N GLU A 426 -14.14 -3.36 -3.20
CA GLU A 426 -13.22 -3.48 -4.34
C GLU A 426 -13.72 -4.49 -5.39
N ALA A 427 -14.26 -5.64 -4.98
CA ALA A 427 -14.91 -6.59 -5.89
C ALA A 427 -16.10 -5.94 -6.60
N HIS A 428 -16.92 -5.20 -5.85
CA HIS A 428 -18.06 -4.46 -6.35
C HIS A 428 -17.65 -3.32 -7.29
N ARG A 429 -16.59 -2.57 -6.96
CA ARG A 429 -15.98 -1.55 -7.83
C ARG A 429 -15.51 -2.16 -9.14
N PHE A 430 -14.85 -3.31 -9.08
CA PHE A 430 -14.33 -4.00 -10.25
C PHE A 430 -15.46 -4.51 -11.15
N ALA A 431 -16.53 -5.05 -10.56
CA ALA A 431 -17.75 -5.40 -11.28
C ALA A 431 -18.33 -4.19 -12.00
N ASN A 432 -18.54 -3.08 -11.29
CA ASN A 432 -19.08 -1.82 -11.84
C ASN A 432 -18.21 -1.21 -12.96
N SER A 433 -16.89 -1.38 -12.93
CA SER A 433 -16.00 -0.85 -13.97
C SER A 433 -16.18 -1.54 -15.33
N PHE A 434 -16.58 -2.80 -15.33
CA PHE A 434 -16.95 -3.55 -16.53
C PHE A 434 -18.18 -2.95 -17.23
N HIS A 435 -19.19 -2.53 -16.46
CA HIS A 435 -20.40 -1.88 -16.99
C HIS A 435 -20.08 -0.58 -17.74
N ARG A 436 -19.14 0.23 -17.23
CA ARG A 436 -18.74 1.49 -17.87
C ARG A 436 -18.00 1.26 -19.19
N THR A 437 -17.15 0.24 -19.23
CA THR A 437 -16.35 -0.10 -20.42
C THR A 437 -17.23 -0.67 -21.54
N GLN A 438 -18.19 -1.55 -21.22
CA GLN A 438 -19.14 -2.06 -22.22
C GLN A 438 -20.09 -0.98 -22.74
N ARG A 439 -20.59 -0.07 -21.89
CA ARG A 439 -21.43 1.07 -22.35
C ARG A 439 -20.69 1.98 -23.33
N ARG A 440 -19.40 2.25 -23.08
CA ARG A 440 -18.56 3.06 -23.98
C ARG A 440 -18.36 2.36 -25.33
N ASN A 441 -18.13 1.05 -25.34
CA ASN A 441 -17.95 0.31 -26.59
C ASN A 441 -19.27 0.17 -27.40
N LYS A 442 -20.41 0.06 -26.72
CA LYS A 442 -21.74 -0.04 -27.36
C LYS A 442 -22.29 1.30 -27.87
N LEU A 443 -21.69 2.43 -27.47
CA LEU A 443 -21.97 3.78 -27.99
C LEU A 443 -21.04 4.14 -29.16
N ILE A 444 -20.00 3.34 -29.41
CA ILE A 444 -19.01 3.53 -30.48
C ILE A 444 -19.21 2.52 -31.63
N SER A 445 -19.97 1.45 -31.39
CA SER A 445 -20.57 0.56 -32.40
C SER A 445 -21.96 1.04 -32.76
#